data_AF-A0A9D1UZL1-F1
#
_entry.id   AF-A0A9D1UZL1-F1
#
_cell.length_a   1.000
_cell.length_b   1.000
_cell.length_c   1.000
_cell.angle_alpha   90.00
_cell.angle_beta   90.00
_cell.angle_gamma   90.00
#
_symmetry.space_group_name_H-M   'P 1'
#
loop_
_entity.id
_entity.type
_entity.pdbx_description
1 polymer ?
#
loop_
_entity_poly.entity_id
_entity_poly.type
_entity_poly.pdbx_seq_one_letter_code
_entity_poly.pdbx_strand_id
1 'polypeptide(L)' 'DITEILKESAHKMNKCVVVVTHSNELAKQADVVFRLKKGELQVLERIDDSPAQSRSRRNNTPRSERRTH' A
#
# COMPACT_ATOMS: atom_id res chain seq x y z
N ASP A 1 0.95 21.07 -4.63
CA ASP A 1 -0.50 20.83 -4.39
C ASP A 1 -0.82 20.69 -2.92
N ILE A 2 -2.09 20.90 -2.51
CA ILE A 2 -2.51 20.58 -1.13
C ILE A 2 -2.31 19.10 -0.80
N THR A 3 -2.42 18.23 -1.80
CA THR A 3 -2.22 16.78 -1.67
C THR A 3 -0.81 16.41 -1.23
N GLU A 4 0.22 17.12 -1.70
CA GLU A 4 1.61 16.90 -1.30
C GLU A 4 1.83 17.25 0.17
N ILE A 5 1.28 18.37 0.62
CA ILE A 5 1.36 18.79 2.04
C ILE A 5 0.70 17.75 2.94
N LEU A 6 -0.45 17.22 2.52
CA LEU A 6 -1.19 16.20 3.27
C LEU A 6 -0.43 14.85 3.28
N LYS A 7 0.17 14.45 2.15
CA LYS A 7 1.03 13.25 2.07
C LYS A 7 2.28 13.37 2.93
N GLU A 8 2.95 14.51 2.91
CA GLU A 8 4.10 14.77 3.78
C GLU A 8 3.71 14.70 5.26
N SER A 9 2.56 15.27 5.62
CA SER A 9 2.03 15.18 6.98
C SER A 9 1.71 13.75 7.40
N ALA A 10 1.10 12.97 6.50
CA ALA A 10 0.72 11.59 6.77
C ALA A 10 1.95 10.69 6.94
N HIS A 11 2.85 10.70 5.96
CA HIS A 11 3.92 9.70 5.85
C HIS A 11 5.26 10.16 6.41
N LYS A 12 5.64 11.44 6.27
CA LYS A 12 6.93 11.93 6.80
C LYS A 12 6.82 12.36 8.26
N MET A 13 5.72 13.04 8.61
CA MET A 13 5.49 13.52 9.97
C MET A 13 4.75 12.50 10.86
N ASN A 14 4.37 11.34 10.30
CA ASN A 14 3.65 10.27 10.99
C ASN A 14 2.39 10.76 11.71
N LYS A 15 1.60 11.61 11.04
CA LYS A 15 0.32 12.10 11.54
C LYS A 15 -0.84 11.39 10.84
N CYS A 16 -1.95 11.22 11.55
CA CYS A 16 -3.19 10.78 10.91
C CYS A 16 -3.86 11.99 10.24
N VAL A 17 -4.13 11.88 8.94
CA VAL A 17 -4.78 12.93 8.15
C VAL A 17 -6.10 12.38 7.63
N VAL A 18 -7.20 13.07 7.95
CA VAL A 18 -8.55 12.70 7.48
C VAL A 18 -9.03 13.79 6.53
N VAL A 19 -9.41 13.40 5.31
CA VAL A 19 -9.90 14.31 4.28
C VAL A 19 -11.30 13.88 3.87
N VAL A 20 -12.24 14.83 3.85
CA VAL A 20 -13.58 14.65 3.29
C VAL A 20 -13.65 15.39 1.98
N THR A 21 -13.90 14.67 0.88
CA THR A 21 -13.93 15.23 -0.46
C THR A 21 -14.98 14.54 -1.32
N HIS A 22 -15.55 15.30 -2.26
CA HIS A 22 -16.37 14.75 -3.35
C HIS A 22 -15.55 14.41 -4.60
N SER A 23 -14.27 14.77 -4.64
CA SER A 23 -13.39 14.45 -5.77
C SER A 23 -12.87 13.02 -5.66
N ASN A 24 -13.24 12.19 -6.64
CA ASN A 24 -12.73 10.82 -6.74
C ASN A 24 -11.21 10.80 -7.04
N GLU A 25 -10.70 11.77 -7.79
CA GLU A 25 -9.28 11.86 -8.14
C GLU A 25 -8.41 12.11 -6.91
N LEU A 26 -8.90 12.94 -5.98
CA LEU A 26 -8.23 13.15 -4.70
C LEU A 26 -8.32 11.91 -3.80
N ALA A 27 -9.51 11.30 -3.73
CA ALA A 27 -9.73 10.12 -2.90
C ALA A 27 -8.83 8.94 -3.30
N LYS A 28 -8.66 8.69 -4.60
CA LYS A 28 -7.78 7.63 -5.14
C LYS A 28 -6.31 7.75 -4.76
N GLN A 29 -5.86 8.92 -4.31
CA GLN A 29 -4.48 9.13 -3.87
C GLN A 29 -4.26 8.84 -2.37
N ALA A 30 -5.33 8.54 -1.62
CA ALA A 30 -5.27 8.25 -0.20
C ALA A 30 -4.95 6.77 0.05
N ASP A 31 -4.29 6.49 1.17
CA ASP A 31 -3.93 5.13 1.59
C ASP A 31 -5.18 4.26 1.80
N VAL A 32 -6.26 4.85 2.31
CA VAL A 32 -7.55 4.19 2.53
C VAL A 32 -8.68 5.09 2.11
N VAL A 33 -9.61 4.55 1.32
CA VAL A 33 -10.81 5.26 0.88
C VAL A 33 -12.04 4.71 1.57
N PHE A 34 -12.77 5.60 2.24
CA PHE A 34 -14.07 5.30 2.83
C PHE A 34 -15.18 5.99 2.05
N ARG A 35 -16.33 5.30 1.90
CA ARG A 35 -17.55 5.88 1.35
C ARG A 35 -18.66 5.82 2.37
N LEU A 36 -19.24 6.99 2.65
CA LEU A 36 -20.46 7.09 3.44
C LEU A 36 -21.69 6.99 2.52
N LYS A 37 -22.60 6.07 2.79
CA LYS A 37 -23.86 5.93 2.03
C LYS A 37 -24.99 5.52 2.97
N LYS A 38 -26.07 6.31 3.00
CA LYS A 38 -27.25 6.07 3.85
C LYS A 38 -26.90 5.87 5.35
N GLY A 39 -25.92 6.60 5.86
CA GLY A 39 -25.47 6.48 7.25
C GLY A 39 -24.50 5.33 7.53
N GLU A 40 -24.16 4.52 6.53
CA GLU A 40 -23.19 3.43 6.66
C GLU A 40 -21.84 3.80 6.06
N LEU A 41 -20.76 3.49 6.78
CA LEU A 41 -19.38 3.70 6.33
C LEU A 41 -18.82 2.41 5.72
N GLN A 42 -18.42 2.46 4.46
CA GLN A 42 -17.88 1.32 3.70
C GLN A 42 -16.41 1.59 3.35
N VAL A 43 -15.54 0.60 3.54
CA VAL A 43 -14.16 0.64 3.03
C VAL A 43 -14.19 0.25 1.56
N LEU A 44 -13.66 1.10 0.68
CA LEU A 44 -13.63 0.84 -0.76
C LEU A 44 -12.27 0.30 -1.21
N GLU A 45 -11.20 1.00 -0.89
CA GLU A 45 -9.85 0.66 -1.35
C GLU A 45 -8.84 0.86 -0.22
N ARG A 46 -7.81 0.01 -0.23
CA ARG A 46 -6.58 0.17 0.56
C ARG A 46 -5.42 0.02 -0.41
N ILE A 47 -4.60 1.06 -0.51
CA ILE A 47 -3.39 1.02 -1.31
C ILE A 47 -2.26 0.68 -0.34
N ASP A 48 -1.79 -0.56 -0.40
CA ASP A 48 -0.60 -0.96 0.34
C ASP A 48 0.65 -0.48 -0.41
N ASP A 49 1.24 0.63 0.03
CA ASP A 49 2.59 1.06 -0.37
C ASP A 49 3.66 0.14 0.25
N SER A 50 3.55 -1.18 0.08
CA SER A 50 4.56 -2.11 0.57
C SER A 50 5.75 -2.12 -0.40
N PRO A 51 6.94 -1.59 -0.02
CA PRO A 51 8.13 -1.76 -0.82
C PRO A 51 8.71 -3.14 -0.49
N ALA A 52 8.60 -4.06 -1.43
CA ALA A 52 9.29 -5.36 -1.46
C ALA A 52 8.90 -6.41 -0.38
N GLN A 53 8.15 -7.42 -0.81
CA GLN A 53 8.66 -8.79 -0.63
C GLN A 53 9.32 -9.22 -1.94
N SER A 54 10.58 -8.82 -2.09
CA SER A 54 11.53 -9.57 -2.89
C SER A 54 11.71 -10.96 -2.26
N ARG A 55 10.82 -11.92 -2.58
CA ARG A 55 11.17 -13.34 -2.47
C ARG A 55 12.12 -13.72 -3.60
N SER A 56 13.24 -13.00 -3.71
CA SER A 56 14.45 -13.48 -4.35
C SER A 56 15.27 -14.21 -3.29
N ARG A 57 14.83 -15.41 -2.88
CA ARG A 57 15.74 -16.42 -2.32
C ARG A 57 15.99 -17.47 -3.39
N ARG A 58 17.05 -17.22 -4.15
CA ARG A 58 17.72 -18.18 -5.01
C ARG A 58 18.30 -19.31 -4.15
N ASN A 59 18.12 -20.56 -4.58
CA ASN A 59 19.21 -21.51 -4.88
C ASN A 59 18.62 -22.92 -5.02
N ASN A 60 18.27 -23.32 -6.25
CA ASN A 60 18.27 -24.73 -6.60
C ASN A 60 19.68 -25.03 -7.12
N THR A 61 20.57 -25.49 -6.23
CA THR A 61 21.81 -26.12 -6.64
C THR A 61 21.49 -27.39 -7.44
N PRO A 62 21.98 -27.56 -8.68
CA PRO A 62 21.85 -28.83 -9.36
C PRO A 62 22.79 -29.81 -8.66
N ARG A 63 22.23 -30.86 -8.05
CA ARG A 63 23.01 -31.96 -7.47
C ARG A 63 23.58 -32.81 -8.61
N SER A 64 24.63 -32.32 -9.25
CA SER A 64 25.46 -33.13 -10.13
C SER A 64 26.37 -34.03 -9.29
N GLU A 65 26.26 -35.34 -9.53
CA GLU A 65 27.34 -36.33 -9.54
C GLU A 65 28.22 -36.53 -8.29
N ARG A 66 28.06 -37.68 -7.60
CA ARG A 66 29.04 -38.81 -7.54
C ARG A 66 28.89 -39.70 -6.29
N ARG A 67 29.07 -41.01 -6.55
CA ARG A 67 29.45 -42.11 -5.63
C ARG A 67 28.34 -42.54 -4.64
N THR A 68 27.93 -43.80 -4.55
CA THR A 68 28.71 -45.06 -4.50
C THR A 68 27.82 -46.30 -4.69
N HIS A 69 28.44 -47.36 -5.22
CA HIS A 69 28.05 -48.79 -5.30
C HIS A 69 27.07 -49.21 -6.38
#